data_AF-A0A2D6F5H7-F1
#
_entry.id   AF-A0A2D6F5H7-F1
#
_cell.length_a   1.000
_cell.length_b   1.000
_cell.length_c   1.000
_cell.angle_alpha   90.00
_cell.angle_beta   90.00
_cell.angle_gamma   90.00
#
_symmetry.space_group_name_H-M   'P 1'
#
loop_
_entity.id
_entity.type
_entity.pdbx_description
1 polymer ?
#
loop_
_entity_poly.entity_id
_entity_poly.type
_entity_poly.pdbx_seq_one_letter_code
_entity_poly.pdbx_strand_id
1 'polypeptide(L)'
;MDWIAVGAIAELVGVVAVVITLIYLADQVRNNTRMAQRASTVEAVAAIRTFSVSLVDNRKVGELFQRGVNLGLENLTDEERVPFAIMMFNLLKTCEHLHYQHAVGAMDPDVLKGWDHIIRGYLTAPGSQEWYQERRIAFSLNFRNYLDNSAPDEGFKLLGQIG
;
A
#
# COMPACT_ATOMS: atom_id res chain seq x y z
N MET A 1 31.93 -3.67 -58.13
CA MET A 1 31.88 -4.65 -57.02
C MET A 1 32.30 -3.88 -55.78
N ASP A 2 31.34 -3.60 -54.90
CA ASP A 2 31.51 -3.06 -53.54
C ASP A 2 30.16 -2.90 -52.82
N TRP A 3 29.04 -3.05 -53.55
CA TRP A 3 27.69 -3.01 -52.99
C TRP A 3 27.45 -4.04 -51.87
N ILE A 4 28.07 -5.22 -51.95
CA ILE A 4 27.99 -6.25 -50.92
C ILE A 4 28.74 -5.80 -49.65
N ALA A 5 29.90 -5.17 -49.79
CA ALA A 5 30.67 -4.65 -48.66
C ALA A 5 29.95 -3.46 -47.99
N VAL A 6 29.38 -2.55 -48.80
CA VAL A 6 28.55 -1.43 -48.31
C VAL A 6 27.30 -1.95 -47.59
N GLY A 7 26.64 -2.97 -48.14
CA GLY A 7 25.50 -3.63 -47.49
C GLY A 7 25.87 -4.24 -46.15
N ALA A 8 26.97 -5.01 -46.09
CA ALA A 8 27.46 -5.62 -44.85
C ALA A 8 27.85 -4.59 -43.79
N ILE A 9 28.46 -3.46 -44.18
CA ILE A 9 28.77 -2.35 -43.26
C ILE A 9 27.50 -1.68 -42.76
N ALA A 10 26.51 -1.44 -43.64
CA ALA A 10 25.23 -0.85 -43.25
C ALA A 10 24.45 -1.77 -42.29
N GLU A 11 24.45 -3.08 -42.53
CA GLU A 11 23.88 -4.07 -41.62
C GLU A 11 24.59 -4.07 -40.27
N LEU A 12 25.92 -4.05 -40.24
CA LEU A 12 26.69 -3.99 -39.00
C LEU A 12 26.35 -2.73 -38.20
N VAL A 13 26.32 -1.56 -38.85
CA VAL A 13 25.93 -0.29 -38.22
C VAL A 13 24.49 -0.35 -37.71
N GLY A 14 23.57 -0.92 -38.49
CA GLY A 14 22.18 -1.11 -38.10
C GLY A 14 22.04 -1.97 -36.84
N VAL A 15 22.74 -3.11 -36.79
CA VAL A 15 22.75 -4.00 -35.61
C VAL A 15 23.31 -3.27 -34.39
N VAL A 16 24.43 -2.55 -34.53
CA VAL A 16 25.02 -1.77 -33.43
C VAL A 16 24.05 -0.69 -32.92
N ALA A 17 23.38 0.03 -33.83
CA ALA A 17 22.39 1.03 -33.46
C ALA A 17 21.20 0.41 -32.70
N VAL A 18 20.72 -0.77 -33.12
CA VAL A 18 19.66 -1.50 -32.41
C VAL A 18 20.11 -1.94 -31.02
N VAL A 19 21.32 -2.48 -30.87
CA VAL A 19 21.86 -2.90 -29.56
C VAL A 19 21.96 -1.71 -28.60
N ILE A 20 22.50 -0.58 -29.05
CA ILE A 20 22.58 0.65 -28.24
C ILE A 20 21.17 1.12 -27.83
N THR A 21 20.21 1.07 -28.75
CA THR A 21 18.82 1.45 -28.48
C THR A 21 18.18 0.54 -27.43
N LEU A 22 18.44 -0.78 -27.47
CA LEU A 22 17.93 -1.72 -26.48
C LEU A 22 18.55 -1.52 -25.10
N ILE A 23 19.86 -1.21 -25.02
CA ILE A 23 20.51 -0.88 -23.75
C ILE A 23 19.89 0.39 -23.15
N TYR A 24 19.75 1.43 -23.97
CA TYR A 24 19.10 2.67 -23.54
C TYR A 24 17.66 2.43 -23.07
N LEU A 25 16.88 1.64 -23.82
CA LEU A 25 15.51 1.30 -23.44
C LEU A 25 15.46 0.51 -22.12
N ALA A 26 16.38 -0.43 -21.91
CA ALA A 26 16.47 -1.19 -20.65
C ALA A 26 16.76 -0.27 -19.46
N ASP A 27 17.71 0.66 -19.61
CA ASP A 27 18.02 1.66 -18.59
C ASP A 27 16.86 2.64 -18.36
N GLN A 28 16.21 3.08 -19.43
CA GLN A 28 15.03 3.95 -19.37
C GLN A 28 13.89 3.27 -18.61
N VAL A 29 13.60 2.01 -18.91
CA VAL A 29 12.56 1.23 -18.20
C VAL A 29 12.93 1.09 -16.72
N ARG A 30 14.18 0.74 -16.40
CA ARG A 30 14.62 0.61 -15.00
C ARG A 30 14.50 1.92 -14.21
N ASN A 31 14.87 3.05 -14.81
CA ASN A 31 14.72 4.36 -14.17
C ASN A 31 13.25 4.77 -14.02
N ASN A 32 12.41 4.50 -15.03
CA ASN A 32 10.98 4.76 -14.96
C ASN A 32 10.32 3.96 -13.83
N THR A 33 10.66 2.67 -13.70
CA THR A 33 10.20 1.82 -12.58
C THR A 33 10.60 2.40 -11.22
N ARG A 34 11.85 2.86 -11.05
CA ARG A 34 12.31 3.47 -9.81
C ARG A 34 11.57 4.78 -9.48
N MET A 35 11.26 5.59 -10.49
CA MET A 35 10.48 6.82 -10.31
C MET A 35 9.04 6.51 -9.90
N ALA A 36 8.39 5.55 -10.55
CA ALA A 36 7.06 5.08 -10.18
C ALA A 36 7.02 4.56 -8.73
N GLN A 37 8.04 3.79 -8.32
CA GLN A 37 8.18 3.29 -6.95
C GLN A 37 8.24 4.42 -5.90
N ARG A 38 9.03 5.45 -6.19
CA ARG A 38 9.14 6.63 -5.30
C ARG A 38 7.83 7.40 -5.22
N ALA A 39 7.16 7.61 -6.35
CA ALA A 39 5.88 8.32 -6.40
C ALA A 39 4.81 7.59 -5.55
N SER A 40 4.67 6.27 -5.73
CA SER A 40 3.75 5.46 -4.94
C SER A 40 4.07 5.53 -3.43
N THR A 41 5.35 5.52 -3.07
CA THR A 41 5.78 5.65 -1.67
C THR A 41 5.39 7.01 -1.07
N VAL A 42 5.55 8.11 -1.83
CA VAL A 42 5.15 9.45 -1.36
C VAL A 42 3.63 9.53 -1.17
N GLU A 43 2.85 9.00 -2.12
CA GLU A 43 1.39 8.95 -2.03
C GLU A 43 0.92 8.15 -0.81
N ALA A 44 1.51 6.98 -0.60
CA ALA A 44 1.30 6.12 0.56
C ALA A 44 1.50 6.86 1.89
N VAL A 45 2.66 7.51 2.05
CA VAL A 45 2.99 8.28 3.25
C VAL A 45 2.02 9.46 3.44
N ALA A 46 1.65 10.15 2.35
CA ALA A 46 0.72 11.26 2.41
C ALA A 46 -0.69 10.84 2.85
N ALA A 47 -1.19 9.69 2.37
CA ALA A 47 -2.49 9.15 2.76
C ALA A 47 -2.53 8.86 4.27
N ILE A 48 -1.48 8.22 4.78
CA ILE A 48 -1.41 7.86 6.21
C ILE A 48 -1.21 9.08 7.09
N ARG A 49 -0.40 10.05 6.65
CA ARG A 49 -0.25 11.33 7.34
C ARG A 49 -1.59 12.06 7.42
N THR A 50 -2.34 12.11 6.33
CA THR A 50 -3.67 12.75 6.28
C THR A 50 -4.64 12.09 7.24
N PHE A 51 -4.69 10.76 7.27
CA PHE A 51 -5.50 10.01 8.23
C PHE A 51 -5.05 10.27 9.68
N SER A 52 -3.75 10.28 9.94
CA SER A 52 -3.22 10.53 11.29
C SER A 52 -3.54 11.94 11.78
N VAL A 53 -3.45 12.94 10.90
CA VAL A 53 -3.80 14.33 11.21
C VAL A 53 -5.29 14.45 11.55
N SER A 54 -6.18 13.77 10.82
CA SER A 54 -7.63 13.83 11.12
C SER A 54 -7.99 13.27 12.50
N LEU A 55 -7.22 12.29 13.01
CA LEU A 55 -7.37 11.76 14.37
C LEU A 55 -6.90 12.73 15.45
N VAL A 56 -5.89 13.56 15.15
CA VAL A 56 -5.28 14.50 16.11
C VAL A 56 -6.06 15.81 16.16
N ASP A 57 -6.50 16.32 15.01
CA ASP A 57 -7.20 17.61 14.90
C ASP A 57 -8.54 17.60 15.64
N ASN A 58 -9.15 16.43 15.82
CA ASN A 58 -10.38 16.29 16.59
C ASN A 58 -10.25 15.15 17.60
N ARG A 59 -10.06 15.53 18.87
CA ARG A 59 -9.93 14.58 19.99
C ARG A 59 -11.09 13.58 20.07
N LYS A 60 -12.33 13.99 19.79
CA LYS A 60 -13.49 13.08 19.81
C LYS A 60 -13.38 12.00 18.74
N VAL A 61 -12.83 12.33 17.58
CA VAL A 61 -12.60 11.39 16.47
C VAL A 61 -11.49 10.40 16.83
N GLY A 62 -10.39 10.89 17.43
CA GLY A 62 -9.33 10.03 17.95
C GLY A 62 -9.81 9.05 19.03
N GLU A 63 -10.59 9.54 20.00
CA GLU A 63 -11.18 8.72 21.07
C GLU A 63 -12.19 7.70 20.52
N LEU A 64 -13.04 8.09 19.57
CA LEU A 64 -13.96 7.20 18.88
C LEU A 64 -13.20 6.07 18.17
N PHE A 65 -12.19 6.43 17.38
CA PHE A 65 -11.40 5.46 16.63
C PHE A 65 -10.68 4.48 17.57
N GLN A 66 -10.01 5.01 18.60
CA GLN A 66 -9.34 4.17 19.59
C GLN A 66 -10.32 3.23 20.29
N ARG A 67 -11.50 3.74 20.71
CA ARG A 67 -12.52 2.94 21.38
C ARG A 67 -13.08 1.86 20.46
N GLY A 68 -13.48 2.22 19.25
CA GLY A 68 -14.05 1.27 18.29
C GLY A 68 -13.04 0.19 17.87
N VAL A 69 -11.78 0.54 17.64
CA VAL A 69 -10.73 -0.44 17.28
C VAL A 69 -10.41 -1.38 18.46
N ASN A 70 -10.30 -0.85 19.68
CA ASN A 70 -9.89 -1.63 20.87
C ASN A 70 -11.02 -2.43 21.49
N LEU A 71 -12.17 -1.79 21.72
CA LEU A 71 -13.26 -2.33 22.53
C LEU A 71 -14.37 -2.98 21.69
N GLY A 72 -14.33 -2.86 20.36
CA GLY A 72 -15.34 -3.44 19.48
C GLY A 72 -16.52 -2.51 19.16
N LEU A 73 -17.34 -2.92 18.19
CA LEU A 73 -18.46 -2.13 17.68
C LEU A 73 -19.61 -1.98 18.68
N GLU A 74 -19.76 -2.93 19.61
CA GLU A 74 -20.77 -2.89 20.68
C GLU A 74 -20.58 -1.71 21.65
N ASN A 75 -19.35 -1.21 21.75
CA ASN A 75 -18.99 -0.07 22.61
C ASN A 75 -19.16 1.30 21.94
N LEU A 76 -19.80 1.32 20.76
CA LEU A 76 -20.13 2.52 20.01
C LEU A 76 -21.62 2.83 20.08
N THR A 77 -21.97 4.10 20.26
CA THR A 77 -23.36 4.55 20.12
C THR A 77 -23.84 4.45 18.67
N ASP A 78 -25.14 4.44 18.44
CA ASP A 78 -25.69 4.40 17.07
C ASP A 78 -25.21 5.58 16.20
N GLU A 79 -25.03 6.76 16.80
CA GLU A 79 -24.50 7.95 16.14
C GLU A 79 -23.01 7.82 15.78
N GLU A 80 -22.25 7.02 16.55
CA GLU A 80 -20.82 6.80 16.38
C GLU A 80 -20.49 5.71 15.36
N ARG A 81 -21.43 4.80 15.09
CA ARG A 81 -21.22 3.67 14.16
C ARG A 81 -20.92 4.11 12.74
N VAL A 82 -21.63 5.10 12.21
CA VAL A 82 -21.43 5.57 10.83
C VAL A 82 -20.07 6.26 10.65
N PRO A 83 -19.68 7.25 11.49
CA PRO A 83 -18.34 7.83 11.42
C PRO A 83 -17.24 6.79 11.57
N PHE A 84 -17.36 5.87 12.55
CA PHE A 84 -16.38 4.79 12.72
C PHE A 84 -16.28 3.91 11.48
N ALA A 85 -17.42 3.50 10.90
CA ALA A 85 -17.43 2.67 9.71
C ALA A 85 -16.77 3.36 8.50
N ILE A 86 -16.97 4.67 8.33
CA ILE A 86 -16.31 5.45 7.27
C ILE A 86 -14.79 5.49 7.51
N MET A 87 -14.36 5.70 8.75
CA MET A 87 -12.94 5.73 9.11
C MET A 87 -12.27 4.37 8.87
N MET A 88 -12.91 3.29 9.30
CA MET A 88 -12.42 1.93 9.06
C MET A 88 -12.38 1.60 7.57
N PHE A 89 -13.41 1.96 6.82
CA PHE A 89 -13.42 1.77 5.36
C PHE A 89 -12.25 2.48 4.69
N ASN A 90 -12.01 3.75 5.04
CA ASN A 90 -10.90 4.52 4.49
C ASN A 90 -9.54 3.93 4.88
N LEU A 91 -9.35 3.56 6.15
CA LEU A 91 -8.12 2.93 6.63
C LEU A 91 -7.83 1.64 5.85
N LEU A 92 -8.79 0.71 5.77
CA LEU A 92 -8.61 -0.55 5.07
C LEU A 92 -8.40 -0.36 3.57
N LYS A 93 -9.05 0.63 2.96
CA LYS A 93 -8.83 0.97 1.55
C LYS A 93 -7.44 1.53 1.30
N THR A 94 -6.90 2.33 2.21
CA THR A 94 -5.50 2.74 2.16
C THR A 94 -4.58 1.54 2.29
N CYS A 95 -4.81 0.63 3.25
CA CYS A 95 -4.02 -0.60 3.38
C CYS A 95 -4.06 -1.48 2.12
N GLU A 96 -5.25 -1.66 1.53
CA GLU A 96 -5.44 -2.40 0.28
C GLU A 96 -4.66 -1.77 -0.87
N HIS A 97 -4.70 -0.44 -0.99
CA HIS A 97 -3.96 0.28 -2.01
C HIS A 97 -2.45 0.07 -1.86
N LEU A 98 -1.92 0.16 -0.64
CA LEU A 98 -0.50 -0.09 -0.36
C LEU A 98 -0.08 -1.51 -0.74
N HIS A 99 -0.89 -2.49 -0.35
CA HIS A 99 -0.66 -3.88 -0.68
C HIS A 99 -0.69 -4.11 -2.20
N TYR A 100 -1.63 -3.48 -2.91
CA TYR A 100 -1.69 -3.55 -4.37
C TYR A 100 -0.44 -2.96 -5.04
N GLN A 101 0.01 -1.78 -4.60
CA GLN A 101 1.22 -1.13 -5.13
C GLN A 101 2.46 -2.00 -4.94
N HIS A 102 2.58 -2.69 -3.80
CA HIS A 102 3.63 -3.67 -3.61
C HIS A 102 3.49 -4.87 -4.55
N ALA A 103 2.28 -5.44 -4.68
CA ALA A 103 2.03 -6.60 -5.52
C ALA A 103 2.38 -6.37 -7.00
N VAL A 104 2.26 -5.14 -7.49
CA VAL A 104 2.65 -4.77 -8.87
C VAL A 104 4.11 -4.31 -9.01
N GLY A 105 4.92 -4.39 -7.94
CA GLY A 105 6.33 -4.00 -7.94
C GLY A 105 6.56 -2.48 -7.91
N ALA A 106 5.52 -1.69 -7.63
CA ALA A 106 5.56 -0.24 -7.54
C ALA A 106 5.85 0.27 -6.11
N MET A 107 6.30 -0.58 -5.19
CA MET A 107 6.69 -0.16 -3.84
C MET A 107 7.99 -0.84 -3.42
N ASP A 108 8.86 -0.09 -2.74
CA ASP A 108 10.08 -0.64 -2.14
C ASP A 108 9.71 -1.71 -1.10
N PRO A 109 10.24 -2.94 -1.19
CA PRO A 109 9.94 -4.01 -0.24
C PRO A 109 10.26 -3.66 1.22
N ASP A 110 11.28 -2.85 1.48
CA ASP A 110 11.64 -2.48 2.86
C ASP A 110 10.67 -1.44 3.44
N VAL A 111 10.07 -0.60 2.58
CA VAL A 111 8.97 0.28 2.98
C VAL A 111 7.73 -0.54 3.33
N LEU A 112 7.39 -1.56 2.54
CA LEU A 112 6.24 -2.42 2.86
C LEU A 112 6.41 -3.12 4.21
N LYS A 113 7.59 -3.64 4.55
CA LYS A 113 7.80 -4.31 5.86
C LYS A 113 7.41 -3.44 7.06
N GLY A 114 7.76 -2.15 7.01
CA GLY A 114 7.34 -1.20 8.06
C GLY A 114 5.82 -1.01 8.10
N TRP A 115 5.17 -0.95 6.94
CA TRP A 115 3.72 -0.86 6.84
C TRP A 115 3.01 -2.15 7.25
N ASP A 116 3.57 -3.31 6.93
CA ASP A 116 3.02 -4.63 7.25
C ASP A 116 2.82 -4.79 8.77
N HIS A 117 3.76 -4.31 9.59
CA HIS A 117 3.61 -4.23 11.05
C HIS A 117 2.37 -3.40 11.45
N ILE A 118 2.21 -2.21 10.89
CA ILE A 118 1.09 -1.29 11.20
C ILE A 118 -0.24 -1.85 10.69
N ILE A 119 -0.27 -2.35 9.46
CA ILE A 119 -1.44 -2.90 8.80
C ILE A 119 -1.94 -4.11 9.61
N ARG A 120 -1.07 -5.08 9.91
CA ARG A 120 -1.47 -6.24 10.71
C ARG A 120 -1.97 -5.81 12.08
N GLY A 121 -1.21 -4.96 12.77
CA GLY A 121 -1.58 -4.45 14.09
C GLY A 121 -2.98 -3.83 14.17
N TYR A 122 -3.31 -2.91 13.26
CA TYR A 122 -4.64 -2.29 13.22
C TYR A 122 -5.73 -3.24 12.76
N LEU A 123 -5.43 -4.13 11.80
CA LEU A 123 -6.45 -4.98 11.20
C LEU A 123 -6.76 -6.21 12.03
N THR A 124 -5.83 -6.70 12.85
CA THR A 124 -6.06 -7.81 13.77
C THR A 124 -6.62 -7.38 15.11
N ALA A 125 -6.79 -6.07 15.34
CA ALA A 125 -7.47 -5.55 16.52
C ALA A 125 -8.95 -6.02 16.55
N PRO A 126 -9.54 -6.27 17.74
CA PRO A 126 -10.85 -6.90 17.85
C PRO A 126 -11.95 -6.18 17.07
N GLY A 127 -12.10 -4.86 17.23
CA GLY A 127 -13.15 -4.10 16.55
C GLY A 127 -12.91 -3.93 15.06
N SER A 128 -11.65 -3.92 14.63
CA SER A 128 -11.30 -3.93 13.22
C SER A 128 -11.69 -5.25 12.55
N GLN A 129 -11.43 -6.38 13.21
CA GLN A 129 -11.83 -7.70 12.73
C GLN A 129 -13.34 -7.83 12.65
N GLU A 130 -14.06 -7.41 13.69
CA GLU A 130 -15.52 -7.42 13.72
C GLU A 130 -16.10 -6.63 12.52
N TRP A 131 -15.62 -5.41 12.30
CA TRP A 131 -16.04 -4.58 11.18
C TRP A 131 -15.66 -5.19 9.83
N TYR A 132 -14.47 -5.77 9.72
CA TYR A 132 -13.95 -6.38 8.50
C TYR A 132 -14.73 -7.61 8.08
N GLN A 133 -15.07 -8.51 9.00
CA GLN A 133 -15.76 -9.77 8.64
C GLN A 133 -17.10 -9.51 7.95
N GLU A 134 -17.84 -8.48 8.36
CA GLU A 134 -19.11 -8.09 7.72
C GLU A 134 -18.92 -7.47 6.32
N ARG A 135 -17.76 -6.86 6.04
CA ARG A 135 -17.54 -6.01 4.86
C ARG A 135 -16.40 -6.46 3.96
N ARG A 136 -15.76 -7.60 4.26
CA ARG A 136 -14.59 -8.14 3.53
C ARG A 136 -14.81 -8.27 2.03
N ILE A 137 -16.06 -8.49 1.58
CA ILE A 137 -16.38 -8.59 0.14
C ILE A 137 -16.11 -7.30 -0.64
N ALA A 138 -16.07 -6.15 0.03
CA ALA A 138 -15.73 -4.87 -0.58
C ALA A 138 -14.23 -4.75 -0.95
N PHE A 139 -13.41 -5.74 -0.58
CA PHE A 139 -11.98 -5.77 -0.84
C PHE A 139 -11.61 -6.86 -1.86
N SER A 140 -10.55 -6.59 -2.62
CA SER A 140 -9.96 -7.49 -3.61
C SER A 140 -9.60 -8.84 -2.99
N LEU A 141 -9.67 -9.88 -3.80
CA LEU A 141 -9.33 -11.24 -3.35
C LEU A 141 -7.89 -11.34 -2.87
N ASN A 142 -6.96 -10.63 -3.52
CA ASN A 142 -5.55 -10.63 -3.14
C ASN A 142 -5.35 -10.04 -1.74
N PHE A 143 -5.94 -8.88 -1.46
CA PHE A 143 -5.86 -8.26 -0.13
C PHE A 143 -6.55 -9.09 0.95
N ARG A 144 -7.71 -9.69 0.64
CA ARG A 144 -8.38 -10.64 1.56
C ARG A 144 -7.48 -11.81 1.90
N ASN A 145 -6.87 -12.45 0.91
CA ASN A 145 -5.96 -13.57 1.14
C ASN A 145 -4.74 -13.15 1.97
N TYR A 146 -4.19 -11.96 1.73
CA TYR A 146 -3.10 -11.43 2.55
C TYR A 146 -3.49 -11.29 4.02
N LEU A 147 -4.67 -10.72 4.31
CA LEU A 147 -5.15 -10.56 5.68
C LEU A 147 -5.54 -11.88 6.34
N ASP A 148 -6.25 -12.74 5.62
CA ASP A 148 -6.71 -14.05 6.13
C ASP A 148 -5.51 -14.96 6.48
N ASN A 149 -4.34 -14.74 5.87
CA ASN A 149 -3.09 -15.45 6.18
C ASN A 149 -2.13 -14.66 7.10
N SER A 150 -2.50 -13.44 7.51
CA SER A 150 -1.67 -12.63 8.40
C SER A 150 -1.95 -13.00 9.86
N ALA A 151 -0.89 -13.32 10.61
CA ALA A 151 -1.01 -13.46 12.06
C ALA A 151 -1.12 -12.09 12.73
N PRO A 152 -1.85 -11.98 13.86
CA PRO A 152 -1.76 -10.82 14.74
C PRO A 152 -0.31 -10.55 15.12
N ASP A 153 0.10 -9.30 15.01
CA ASP A 153 1.42 -8.90 15.49
C ASP A 153 1.34 -8.73 17.01
N GLU A 154 1.84 -9.73 17.76
CA GLU A 154 1.82 -9.73 19.22
C GLU A 154 2.61 -8.56 19.85
N GLY A 155 3.54 -7.96 19.10
CA GLY A 155 4.31 -6.81 19.54
C GLY A 155 3.63 -5.46 19.26
N PHE A 156 2.56 -5.44 18.45
CA PHE A 156 1.88 -4.21 18.09
C PHE A 156 1.02 -3.71 19.23
N LYS A 157 1.36 -2.52 19.72
CA LYS A 157 0.50 -1.74 20.62
C LYS A 157 -0.15 -0.65 19.79
N LEU A 158 -1.48 -0.53 19.89
CA LEU A 158 -2.18 0.61 19.33
C LEU A 158 -1.64 1.90 19.95
N LEU A 159 -1.67 3.01 19.22
CA LEU A 159 -1.00 4.27 19.65
C LEU A 159 -1.34 4.71 21.08
N GLY A 160 -2.56 4.44 21.56
CA GLY A 160 -2.98 4.75 22.93
C GLY A 160 -2.66 3.69 23.99
N GLN A 161 -1.96 2.62 23.62
CA GLN A 161 -1.46 1.56 24.50
C GLN A 161 0.07 1.61 24.65
N ILE A 162 0.75 2.51 23.91
CA ILE A 162 2.19 2.72 24.02
C ILE A 162 2.47 3.50 25.30
N GLY A 163 3.15 2.85 26.24
CA GLY A 163 3.60 3.35 27.53
C GLY A 163 4.82 2.56 27.96
#